data_AF-A0A5Q2TJ90-F1
#
_entry.id   AF-A0A5Q2TJ90-F1
#
_cell.length_a   1.000
_cell.length_b   1.000
_cell.length_c   1.000
_cell.angle_alpha   90.00
_cell.angle_beta   90.00
_cell.angle_gamma   90.00
#
_symmetry.space_group_name_H-M   'P 1'
#
loop_
_entity.id
_entity.type
_entity.pdbx_description
1 polymer ?
#
loop_
_entity_poly.entity_id
_entity_poly.type
_entity_poly.pdbx_seq_one_letter_code
_entity_poly.pdbx_strand_id
1 'polypeptide(L)'
;MKKLVSVVILLVIVMLTVSPSLTASVHVDPKEEKFDYYVSELVKKQPGITTEEMEEALTLASEETRKPEMVIAKQALRELNQAIKQEHSENGTTISIMGGSSGAYKLEPARNKGDIFYTPSSTLGIQHGHNGIYHTTTNIVESIPDTGVRKIKYNARNVEAKAVMQYVQSSQSNRDKAADWANARAGIDAYSYNFATNRYTDKYGDKNCSKLVWSAYILEANVDLDKNQGFGVYPADIRDSSYTVTYNTIQ
;
A
#
# COMPACT_ATOMS: atom_id res chain seq x y z
N MET A 1 17.82 34.63 -85.45
CA MET A 1 18.90 35.59 -85.14
C MET A 1 18.73 36.07 -83.71
N LYS A 2 19.82 36.03 -82.94
CA LYS A 2 19.93 36.42 -81.52
C LYS A 2 19.41 37.85 -81.27
N LYS A 3 18.82 38.10 -80.09
CA LYS A 3 19.40 38.92 -78.99
C LYS A 3 18.34 39.13 -77.87
N LEU A 4 18.63 38.60 -76.68
CA LEU A 4 18.94 39.29 -75.41
C LEU A 4 17.70 39.71 -74.60
N VAL A 5 17.41 39.03 -73.48
CA VAL A 5 17.86 39.32 -72.10
C VAL A 5 17.03 40.43 -71.43
N SER A 6 16.20 40.05 -70.45
CA SER A 6 16.37 40.49 -69.06
C SER A 6 15.32 39.82 -68.17
N VAL A 7 15.81 38.96 -67.27
CA VAL A 7 15.09 38.44 -66.11
C VAL A 7 15.27 39.47 -64.99
N VAL A 8 14.18 39.91 -64.38
CA VAL A 8 14.21 40.66 -63.11
C VAL A 8 13.53 39.80 -62.06
N ILE A 9 14.35 39.24 -61.18
CA ILE A 9 13.96 38.58 -59.93
C ILE A 9 13.68 39.68 -58.91
N LEU A 10 12.45 39.76 -58.41
CA LEU A 10 12.11 40.62 -57.29
C LEU A 10 12.43 39.85 -55.99
N LEU A 11 13.52 40.26 -55.35
CA LEU A 11 14.02 39.70 -54.10
C LEU A 11 13.38 40.47 -52.94
N VAL A 12 12.44 39.83 -52.23
CA VAL A 12 11.83 40.40 -51.01
C VAL A 12 12.82 40.21 -49.86
N ILE A 13 13.49 41.30 -49.49
CA ILE A 13 14.29 41.38 -48.27
C ILE A 13 13.32 41.60 -47.10
N VAL A 14 13.07 40.55 -46.31
CA VAL A 14 12.43 40.70 -44.99
C VAL A 14 13.52 41.10 -44.00
N MET A 15 13.54 42.38 -43.63
CA MET A 15 14.33 42.88 -42.50
C MET A 15 13.75 42.30 -41.19
N LEU A 16 14.51 41.42 -40.54
CA LEU A 16 14.31 41.10 -39.12
C LEU A 16 14.73 42.30 -38.28
N THR A 17 13.75 43.09 -37.83
CA THR A 17 13.95 44.02 -36.72
C THR A 17 13.87 43.25 -35.41
N VAL A 18 15.03 43.05 -34.79
CA VAL A 18 15.19 42.54 -33.43
C VAL A 18 14.84 43.66 -32.47
N SER A 19 13.90 43.45 -31.54
CA SER A 19 13.83 44.02 -30.16
C SER A 19 12.42 43.85 -29.57
N PRO A 20 12.24 43.79 -28.24
CA PRO A 20 13.12 43.28 -27.19
C PRO A 20 12.52 41.99 -26.58
N SER A 21 13.39 41.13 -26.07
CA SER A 21 13.01 39.99 -25.24
C SER A 21 12.17 40.49 -24.07
N LEU A 22 10.86 40.25 -24.12
CA LEU A 22 10.06 40.18 -22.91
C LEU A 22 10.63 38.97 -22.18
N THR A 23 11.54 39.22 -21.24
CA THR A 23 11.82 38.24 -20.20
C THR A 23 10.48 38.01 -19.53
N ALA A 24 9.78 36.96 -19.97
CA ALA A 24 8.80 36.31 -19.14
C ALA A 24 9.58 35.97 -17.88
N SER A 25 9.40 36.79 -16.85
CA SER A 25 9.68 36.35 -15.50
C SER A 25 8.90 35.07 -15.39
N VAL A 26 9.60 33.93 -15.44
CA VAL A 26 9.04 32.65 -15.06
C VAL A 26 8.61 32.90 -13.63
N HIS A 27 7.32 33.17 -13.46
CA HIS A 27 6.70 33.19 -12.16
C HIS A 27 6.69 31.72 -11.77
N VAL A 28 7.81 31.26 -11.19
CA VAL A 28 7.84 29.98 -10.50
C VAL A 28 6.85 30.15 -9.37
N ASP A 29 5.68 29.53 -9.54
CA ASP A 29 4.67 29.46 -8.50
C ASP A 29 5.35 28.91 -7.23
N PRO A 30 5.26 29.59 -6.07
CA PRO A 30 5.85 29.12 -4.82
C PRO A 30 5.32 27.74 -4.35
N LYS A 31 4.36 27.14 -5.08
CA LYS A 31 3.85 25.79 -4.87
C LYS A 31 3.94 24.92 -6.12
N GLU A 32 5.05 24.96 -6.86
CA GLU A 32 5.33 23.87 -7.80
C GLU A 32 5.51 22.57 -6.99
N GLU A 33 4.44 21.79 -6.87
CA GLU A 33 4.43 20.53 -6.16
C GLU A 33 5.37 19.55 -6.86
N LYS A 34 6.50 19.23 -6.21
CA LYS A 34 7.55 18.37 -6.78
C LYS A 34 7.27 16.91 -6.50
N PHE A 35 7.52 16.04 -7.47
CA PHE A 35 7.35 14.59 -7.32
C PHE A 35 8.22 14.06 -6.18
N ASP A 36 9.50 14.47 -6.16
CA ASP A 36 10.49 14.11 -5.14
C ASP A 36 10.03 14.44 -3.72
N TYR A 37 9.24 15.51 -3.54
CA TYR A 37 8.67 15.84 -2.24
C TYR A 37 7.72 14.72 -1.76
N TYR A 38 6.82 14.26 -2.63
CA TYR A 38 5.88 13.18 -2.29
C TYR A 38 6.60 11.86 -2.04
N VAL A 39 7.58 11.51 -2.87
CA VAL A 39 8.42 10.32 -2.67
C VAL A 39 9.13 10.39 -1.32
N SER A 40 9.76 11.53 -0.99
CA SER A 40 10.48 11.70 0.28
C SER A 40 9.56 11.57 1.50
N GLU A 41 8.34 12.12 1.44
CA GLU A 41 7.37 12.02 2.54
C GLU A 41 6.80 10.60 2.67
N LEU A 42 6.62 9.88 1.56
CA LEU A 42 6.21 8.46 1.57
C LEU A 42 7.29 7.57 2.20
N VAL A 43 8.56 7.75 1.82
CA VAL A 43 9.70 7.01 2.37
C VAL A 43 9.86 7.28 3.87
N LYS A 44 9.81 8.55 4.27
CA LYS A 44 9.90 8.95 5.68
C LYS A 44 8.84 8.31 6.58
N LYS A 45 7.64 8.07 6.05
CA LYS A 45 6.52 7.46 6.77
C LYS A 45 6.48 5.94 6.68
N GLN A 46 7.35 5.33 5.89
CA GLN A 46 7.48 3.88 5.72
C GLN A 46 8.95 3.49 5.88
N PRO A 47 9.53 3.75 7.06
CA PRO A 47 10.92 3.39 7.30
C PRO A 47 11.12 1.89 6.99
N GLY A 48 12.18 1.58 6.24
CA GLY A 48 12.41 0.23 5.69
C GLY A 48 12.24 0.13 4.17
N ILE A 49 11.64 1.13 3.51
CA ILE A 49 11.65 1.28 2.04
C ILE A 49 12.69 2.33 1.61
N THR A 50 13.39 2.11 0.50
CA THR A 50 14.28 3.11 -0.11
C THR A 50 13.52 4.06 -1.03
N THR A 51 14.18 5.16 -1.43
CA THR A 51 13.64 6.08 -2.44
C THR A 51 13.44 5.35 -3.77
N GLU A 52 14.41 4.54 -4.20
CA GLU A 52 14.37 3.78 -5.44
C GLU A 52 13.21 2.77 -5.44
N GLU A 53 13.03 2.02 -4.33
CA GLU A 53 11.92 1.09 -4.18
C GLU A 53 10.55 1.79 -4.22
N MET A 54 10.46 2.99 -3.64
CA MET A 54 9.23 3.80 -3.68
C MET A 54 8.94 4.31 -5.10
N GLU A 55 9.95 4.81 -5.81
CA GLU A 55 9.83 5.26 -7.20
C GLU A 55 9.40 4.11 -8.11
N GLU A 56 10.04 2.94 -8.01
CA GLU A 56 9.64 1.74 -8.77
C GLU A 56 8.19 1.35 -8.47
N ALA A 57 7.78 1.37 -7.21
CA ALA A 57 6.42 1.04 -6.83
C ALA A 57 5.38 2.05 -7.33
N LEU A 58 5.74 3.33 -7.48
CA LEU A 58 4.91 4.37 -8.09
C LEU A 58 4.80 4.18 -9.61
N THR A 59 5.90 3.81 -10.27
CA THR A 59 5.93 3.47 -11.70
C THR A 59 5.04 2.27 -12.00
N LEU A 60 5.14 1.19 -11.22
CA LEU A 60 4.27 0.01 -11.38
C LEU A 60 2.79 0.36 -11.22
N ALA A 61 2.45 1.15 -10.22
CA ALA A 61 1.08 1.63 -10.03
C ALA A 61 0.61 2.55 -11.17
N SER A 62 1.52 3.35 -11.75
CA SER A 62 1.27 4.22 -12.90
C SER A 62 0.93 3.40 -14.15
N GLU A 63 1.71 2.36 -14.42
CA GLU A 63 1.49 1.46 -15.55
C GLU A 63 0.13 0.72 -15.43
N GLU A 64 -0.16 0.16 -14.26
CA GLU A 64 -1.38 -0.62 -14.03
C GLU A 64 -2.65 0.27 -14.06
N THR A 65 -2.58 1.48 -13.49
CA THR A 65 -3.74 2.39 -13.41
C THR A 65 -3.85 3.36 -14.58
N ARG A 66 -2.81 3.49 -15.40
CA ARG A 66 -2.64 4.50 -16.46
C ARG A 66 -2.79 5.94 -15.94
N LYS A 67 -2.43 6.18 -14.67
CA LYS A 67 -2.47 7.50 -14.04
C LYS A 67 -1.05 8.04 -13.91
N PRO A 68 -0.84 9.37 -14.03
CA PRO A 68 0.48 9.96 -13.84
C PRO A 68 1.02 9.67 -12.42
N GLU A 69 2.30 9.34 -12.30
CA GLU A 69 2.98 9.05 -11.03
C GLU A 69 2.74 10.15 -9.98
N MET A 70 2.77 11.42 -10.38
CA MET A 70 2.46 12.55 -9.52
C MET A 70 1.06 12.46 -8.87
N VAL A 71 0.05 12.00 -9.61
CA VAL A 71 -1.32 11.82 -9.08
C VAL A 71 -1.34 10.67 -8.08
N ILE A 72 -0.61 9.59 -8.38
CA ILE A 72 -0.49 8.42 -7.52
C ILE A 72 0.22 8.78 -6.22
N ALA A 73 1.41 9.39 -6.29
CA ALA A 73 2.20 9.76 -5.11
C ALA A 73 1.41 10.68 -4.17
N LYS A 74 0.68 11.65 -4.73
CA LYS A 74 -0.23 12.52 -3.97
C LYS A 74 -1.33 11.73 -3.27
N GLN A 75 -1.98 10.82 -3.98
CA GLN A 75 -3.09 10.05 -3.42
C GLN A 75 -2.62 9.03 -2.38
N ALA A 76 -1.57 8.28 -2.70
CA ALA A 76 -0.94 7.32 -1.81
C ALA A 76 -0.48 8.00 -0.50
N LEU A 77 0.12 9.20 -0.56
CA LEU A 77 0.50 9.95 0.63
C LEU A 77 -0.72 10.38 1.46
N ARG A 78 -1.82 10.80 0.81
CA ARG A 78 -3.06 11.13 1.52
C ARG A 78 -3.66 9.91 2.23
N GLU A 79 -3.75 8.79 1.52
CA GLU A 79 -4.27 7.53 2.07
C GLU A 79 -3.43 7.03 3.24
N LEU A 80 -2.10 7.02 3.08
CA LEU A 80 -1.19 6.63 4.16
C LEU A 80 -1.37 7.51 5.40
N ASN A 81 -1.46 8.83 5.23
CA ASN A 81 -1.72 9.73 6.36
C ASN A 81 -3.10 9.50 7.01
N GLN A 82 -4.12 9.14 6.23
CA GLN A 82 -5.44 8.82 6.76
C GLN A 82 -5.41 7.52 7.57
N ALA A 83 -4.76 6.47 7.06
CA ALA A 83 -4.59 5.21 7.76
C ALA A 83 -3.86 5.41 9.10
N ILE A 84 -2.76 6.18 9.10
CA ILE A 84 -2.01 6.52 10.32
C ILE A 84 -2.88 7.28 11.33
N LYS A 85 -3.66 8.27 10.85
CA LYS A 85 -4.52 9.08 11.70
C LYS A 85 -5.65 8.27 12.32
N GLN A 86 -6.29 7.40 11.54
CA GLN A 86 -7.37 6.53 12.01
C GLN A 86 -6.87 5.68 13.18
N GLU A 87 -5.72 5.04 12.99
CA GLU A 87 -5.12 4.16 13.98
C GLU A 87 -4.71 4.89 15.27
N HIS A 88 -4.11 6.09 15.14
CA HIS A 88 -3.84 6.94 16.30
C HIS A 88 -5.10 7.32 17.08
N SER A 89 -6.21 7.60 16.39
CA SER A 89 -7.45 8.00 17.04
C SER A 89 -8.13 6.85 17.79
N GLU A 90 -7.99 5.61 17.30
CA GLU A 90 -8.67 4.44 17.85
C GLU A 90 -7.92 3.82 19.06
N ASN A 91 -6.59 3.96 19.07
CA ASN A 91 -5.72 3.21 19.97
C ASN A 91 -4.91 4.08 20.94
N GLY A 92 -4.85 5.40 20.76
CA GLY A 92 -4.02 6.28 21.58
C GLY A 92 -2.51 6.02 21.41
N THR A 93 -1.68 6.76 22.14
CA THR A 93 -0.20 6.77 22.02
C THR A 93 0.51 5.51 22.52
N THR A 94 -0.15 4.36 22.65
CA THR A 94 0.52 3.10 23.00
C THR A 94 1.38 2.63 21.82
N ILE A 95 2.66 3.00 21.85
CA ILE A 95 3.66 2.63 20.84
C ILE A 95 4.03 1.16 21.04
N SER A 96 3.55 0.30 20.13
CA SER A 96 4.04 -1.07 19.94
C SER A 96 5.20 -1.05 18.94
N ILE A 97 6.31 -1.71 19.24
CA ILE A 97 7.50 -1.66 18.39
C ILE A 97 7.34 -2.73 17.27
N MET A 98 7.30 -2.28 16.01
CA MET A 98 7.62 -3.06 14.78
C MET A 98 6.71 -4.24 14.39
N GLY A 99 5.46 -4.00 13.96
CA GLY A 99 4.52 -5.08 13.55
C GLY A 99 4.35 -6.14 14.66
N GLY A 100 4.63 -5.68 15.88
CA GLY A 100 5.17 -6.50 16.94
C GLY A 100 4.12 -7.36 17.60
N SER A 101 4.61 -8.32 18.35
CA SER A 101 3.84 -9.13 19.28
C SER A 101 4.09 -8.61 20.70
N SER A 102 3.87 -7.31 20.95
CA SER A 102 4.17 -6.65 22.23
C SER A 102 3.02 -6.62 23.23
N GLY A 103 1.79 -6.86 22.79
CA GLY A 103 0.61 -6.72 23.64
C GLY A 103 0.58 -7.71 24.82
N ALA A 104 -0.31 -7.46 25.77
CA ALA A 104 -0.48 -8.32 26.95
C ALA A 104 -1.42 -9.51 26.70
N TYR A 105 -2.18 -9.48 25.61
CA TYR A 105 -3.25 -10.42 25.35
C TYR A 105 -2.86 -11.47 24.33
N LYS A 106 -3.64 -12.54 24.26
CA LYS A 106 -3.47 -13.61 23.28
C LYS A 106 -4.72 -13.70 22.42
N LEU A 107 -4.51 -14.11 21.17
CA LEU A 107 -5.60 -14.59 20.33
C LEU A 107 -6.24 -15.84 20.96
N GLU A 108 -7.45 -16.17 20.53
CA GLU A 108 -8.15 -17.42 20.83
C GLU A 108 -8.15 -18.36 19.60
N PRO A 109 -8.53 -19.64 19.74
CA PRO A 109 -8.78 -20.49 18.58
C PRO A 109 -9.88 -19.89 17.70
N ALA A 110 -9.66 -19.89 16.38
CA ALA A 110 -10.67 -19.43 15.44
C ALA A 110 -11.84 -20.41 15.32
N ARG A 111 -13.00 -19.89 14.88
CA ARG A 111 -14.17 -20.72 14.59
C ARG A 111 -13.94 -21.58 13.36
N ASN A 112 -13.28 -21.02 12.34
CA ASN A 112 -13.02 -21.71 11.08
C ASN A 112 -11.62 -21.42 10.55
N LYS A 113 -11.15 -22.29 9.65
CA LYS A 113 -10.03 -21.97 8.76
C LYS A 113 -10.41 -20.80 7.84
N GLY A 114 -9.44 -19.94 7.58
CA GLY A 114 -9.56 -18.71 6.83
C GLY A 114 -10.14 -17.53 7.60
N ASP A 115 -10.60 -17.72 8.84
CA ASP A 115 -10.87 -16.57 9.72
C ASP A 115 -9.62 -15.69 9.82
N ILE A 116 -9.82 -14.40 10.04
CA ILE A 116 -8.76 -13.42 10.12
C ILE A 116 -8.76 -12.77 11.50
N PHE A 117 -7.64 -12.17 11.87
CA PHE A 117 -7.58 -11.28 13.02
C PHE A 117 -7.04 -9.92 12.61
N TYR A 118 -7.41 -8.92 13.41
CA TYR A 118 -6.78 -7.61 13.42
C TYR A 118 -6.37 -7.31 14.86
N THR A 119 -5.20 -6.70 15.04
CA THR A 119 -4.80 -6.08 16.30
C THR A 119 -4.30 -4.67 16.04
N PRO A 120 -4.59 -3.71 16.92
CA PRO A 120 -3.79 -2.50 17.02
C PRO A 120 -2.29 -2.85 17.03
N SER A 121 -1.51 -2.13 16.24
CA SER A 121 -0.06 -2.31 16.17
C SER A 121 0.59 -1.11 15.47
N SER A 122 1.90 -0.98 15.64
CA SER A 122 2.73 0.00 14.93
C SER A 122 4.00 -0.63 14.40
N THR A 123 4.48 -0.18 13.24
CA THR A 123 5.79 -0.55 12.70
C THR A 123 6.70 0.66 12.68
N LEU A 124 7.88 0.54 13.31
CA LEU A 124 8.88 1.61 13.35
C LEU A 124 8.31 2.96 13.79
N GLY A 125 7.43 2.93 14.79
CA GLY A 125 6.76 4.12 15.35
C GLY A 125 5.52 4.60 14.60
N ILE A 126 5.16 3.98 13.48
CA ILE A 126 3.99 4.35 12.67
C ILE A 126 2.84 3.38 12.95
N GLN A 127 1.74 3.90 13.48
CA GLN A 127 0.56 3.10 13.78
C GLN A 127 -0.24 2.83 12.51
N HIS A 128 -0.47 1.55 12.22
CA HIS A 128 -1.22 1.13 11.04
C HIS A 128 -2.00 -0.18 11.27
N GLY A 129 -1.99 -0.76 12.48
CA GLY A 129 -2.61 -2.05 12.78
C GLY A 129 -1.82 -3.25 12.23
N HIS A 130 -2.29 -4.47 12.50
CA HIS A 130 -1.70 -5.70 11.99
C HIS A 130 -2.76 -6.78 11.76
N ASN A 131 -2.64 -7.54 10.67
CA ASN A 131 -3.52 -8.68 10.38
C ASN A 131 -2.77 -10.00 10.26
N GLY A 132 -3.53 -11.08 10.38
CA GLY A 132 -3.16 -12.39 9.88
C GLY A 132 -4.39 -13.26 9.61
N ILE A 133 -4.15 -14.45 9.08
CA ILE A 133 -5.17 -15.42 8.67
C ILE A 133 -4.95 -16.75 9.36
N TYR A 134 -6.02 -17.38 9.84
CA TYR A 134 -5.98 -18.71 10.45
C TYR A 134 -5.91 -19.79 9.37
N HIS A 135 -4.74 -20.42 9.20
CA HIS A 135 -4.59 -21.60 8.32
C HIS A 135 -5.23 -22.86 8.92
N THR A 136 -5.24 -22.96 10.24
CA THR A 136 -6.12 -23.88 10.98
C THR A 136 -6.73 -23.10 12.13
N THR A 137 -7.69 -23.68 12.85
CA THR A 137 -8.29 -23.02 14.03
C THR A 137 -7.27 -22.66 15.12
N THR A 138 -6.06 -23.22 15.08
CA THR A 138 -5.01 -23.01 16.09
C THR A 138 -3.68 -22.53 15.52
N ASN A 139 -3.57 -22.29 14.21
CA ASN A 139 -2.36 -21.79 13.59
C ASN A 139 -2.68 -20.61 12.70
N ILE A 140 -1.96 -19.52 12.91
CA ILE A 140 -2.07 -18.30 12.11
C ILE A 140 -0.91 -18.22 11.12
N VAL A 141 -1.16 -17.55 10.02
CA VAL A 141 -0.18 -17.11 9.04
C VAL A 141 -0.23 -15.60 8.98
N GLU A 142 0.94 -14.98 8.98
CA GLU A 142 1.10 -13.54 9.03
C GLU A 142 2.42 -13.13 8.42
N SER A 143 2.56 -11.86 8.05
CA SER A 143 3.84 -11.29 7.61
C SER A 143 4.31 -10.22 8.59
N ILE A 144 5.55 -10.34 9.08
CA ILE A 144 6.16 -9.36 10.01
C ILE A 144 7.56 -8.95 9.53
N PRO A 145 8.06 -7.76 9.92
CA PRO A 145 9.36 -7.24 9.51
C PRO A 145 10.53 -8.24 9.56
N ASP A 146 10.66 -8.97 10.67
CA ASP A 146 11.86 -9.79 10.91
C ASP A 146 11.89 -11.11 10.12
N THR A 147 10.73 -11.66 9.76
CA THR A 147 10.65 -13.02 9.20
C THR A 147 9.93 -13.09 7.86
N GLY A 148 9.34 -11.98 7.40
CA GLY A 148 8.34 -12.04 6.34
C GLY A 148 7.17 -12.94 6.74
N VAL A 149 6.65 -13.69 5.77
CA VAL A 149 5.52 -14.59 5.98
C VAL A 149 5.94 -15.78 6.83
N ARG A 150 5.25 -15.99 7.96
CA ARG A 150 5.48 -17.12 8.88
C ARG A 150 4.18 -17.77 9.29
N LYS A 151 4.28 -19.02 9.76
CA LYS A 151 3.21 -19.74 10.45
C LYS A 151 3.58 -19.96 11.91
N ILE A 152 2.69 -19.61 12.82
CA ILE A 152 2.86 -19.82 14.26
C ILE A 152 1.55 -20.30 14.90
N LYS A 153 1.63 -20.86 16.11
CA LYS A 153 0.42 -21.10 16.92
C LYS A 153 -0.27 -19.78 17.24
N TYR A 154 -1.60 -19.77 17.25
CA TYR A 154 -2.40 -18.56 17.49
C TYR A 154 -1.99 -17.83 18.78
N ASN A 155 -1.75 -18.57 19.87
CA ASN A 155 -1.35 -18.03 21.17
C ASN A 155 0.15 -17.72 21.31
N ALA A 156 0.97 -18.01 20.29
CA ALA A 156 2.35 -17.54 20.24
C ALA A 156 2.40 -16.04 19.90
N ARG A 157 1.36 -15.51 19.24
CA ARG A 157 1.18 -14.08 19.02
C ARG A 157 0.55 -13.41 20.23
N ASN A 158 1.18 -12.35 20.68
CA ASN A 158 0.57 -11.35 21.52
C ASN A 158 -0.17 -10.32 20.68
N VAL A 159 -1.30 -9.87 21.20
CA VAL A 159 -2.14 -8.83 20.62
C VAL A 159 -2.44 -7.78 21.66
N GLU A 160 -2.74 -6.58 21.18
CA GLU A 160 -3.19 -5.48 22.02
C GLU A 160 -4.67 -5.66 22.42
N ALA A 161 -5.12 -4.92 23.42
CA ALA A 161 -6.54 -4.85 23.74
C ALA A 161 -7.34 -4.42 22.49
N LYS A 162 -8.59 -4.85 22.40
CA LYS A 162 -9.48 -4.60 21.25
C LYS A 162 -9.04 -5.28 19.95
N ALA A 163 -8.11 -6.22 19.99
CA ALA A 163 -7.90 -7.11 18.85
C ALA A 163 -9.21 -7.83 18.52
N VAL A 164 -9.52 -7.98 17.24
CA VAL A 164 -10.75 -8.62 16.77
C VAL A 164 -10.46 -9.89 16.00
N MET A 165 -11.35 -10.86 16.12
CA MET A 165 -11.38 -12.06 15.28
C MET A 165 -12.64 -12.01 14.41
N GLN A 166 -12.45 -12.26 13.12
CA GLN A 166 -13.49 -12.05 12.12
C GLN A 166 -13.54 -13.23 11.15
N TYR A 167 -14.73 -13.53 10.65
CA TYR A 167 -14.85 -14.40 9.47
C TYR A 167 -15.08 -13.53 8.24
N VAL A 168 -14.61 -14.01 7.09
CA VAL A 168 -14.90 -13.41 5.79
C VAL A 168 -16.18 -14.04 5.22
N GLN A 169 -17.13 -13.20 4.81
CA GLN A 169 -18.41 -13.53 4.21
C GLN A 169 -18.22 -14.12 2.80
N SER A 170 -17.78 -15.37 2.77
CA SER A 170 -17.66 -16.21 1.58
C SER A 170 -18.00 -17.66 1.93
N SER A 171 -17.91 -18.57 0.97
CA SER A 171 -18.04 -20.01 1.26
C SER A 171 -16.88 -20.49 2.15
N GLN A 172 -17.08 -21.56 2.91
CA GLN A 172 -15.97 -22.16 3.69
C GLN A 172 -14.85 -22.63 2.76
N SER A 173 -15.17 -23.19 1.58
CA SER A 173 -14.14 -23.62 0.61
C SER A 173 -13.27 -22.46 0.14
N ASN A 174 -13.84 -21.27 -0.06
CA ASN A 174 -13.07 -20.08 -0.43
C ASN A 174 -12.14 -19.62 0.71
N ARG A 175 -12.65 -19.63 1.94
CA ARG A 175 -11.83 -19.36 3.13
C ARG A 175 -10.68 -20.36 3.28
N ASP A 176 -10.94 -21.64 3.04
CA ASP A 176 -9.94 -22.69 3.09
C ASP A 176 -8.82 -22.45 2.09
N LYS A 177 -9.17 -22.17 0.82
CA LYS A 177 -8.20 -21.89 -0.24
C LYS A 177 -7.36 -20.65 0.06
N ALA A 178 -7.98 -19.55 0.52
CA ALA A 178 -7.25 -18.35 0.92
C ALA A 178 -6.22 -18.66 2.03
N ALA A 179 -6.63 -19.43 3.04
CA ALA A 179 -5.75 -19.80 4.13
C ALA A 179 -4.62 -20.76 3.70
N ASP A 180 -4.91 -21.69 2.78
CA ASP A 180 -3.90 -22.57 2.16
C ASP A 180 -2.90 -21.79 1.33
N TRP A 181 -3.37 -20.86 0.51
CA TRP A 181 -2.52 -19.98 -0.29
C TRP A 181 -1.59 -19.18 0.62
N ALA A 182 -2.11 -18.55 1.68
CA ALA A 182 -1.30 -17.79 2.63
C ALA A 182 -0.23 -18.68 3.29
N ASN A 183 -0.61 -19.88 3.76
CA ASN A 183 0.33 -20.83 4.36
C ASN A 183 1.41 -21.28 3.38
N ALA A 184 1.10 -21.44 2.09
CA ALA A 184 2.07 -21.81 1.06
C ALA A 184 3.14 -20.74 0.83
N ARG A 185 2.96 -19.51 1.35
CA ARG A 185 3.95 -18.43 1.29
C ARG A 185 4.89 -18.40 2.50
N ALA A 186 4.59 -19.14 3.56
CA ALA A 186 5.35 -19.12 4.80
C ALA A 186 6.79 -19.62 4.59
N GLY A 187 7.77 -18.84 5.04
CA GLY A 187 9.20 -19.10 4.86
C GLY A 187 9.72 -18.86 3.43
N ILE A 188 8.90 -18.28 2.55
CA ILE A 188 9.27 -17.97 1.15
C ILE A 188 9.32 -16.45 0.95
N ASP A 189 8.24 -15.76 1.29
CA ASP A 189 8.11 -14.33 1.01
C ASP A 189 8.65 -13.51 2.19
N ALA A 190 9.51 -12.52 1.90
CA ALA A 190 10.00 -11.58 2.90
C ALA A 190 8.96 -10.47 3.18
N TYR A 191 9.31 -9.58 4.09
CA TYR A 191 8.44 -8.45 4.45
C TYR A 191 8.64 -7.29 3.48
N SER A 192 7.55 -6.77 2.93
CA SER A 192 7.57 -5.53 2.16
C SER A 192 7.14 -4.36 3.05
N TYR A 193 7.90 -3.27 3.06
CA TYR A 193 7.55 -2.04 3.77
C TYR A 193 6.68 -1.09 2.94
N ASN A 194 6.40 -1.43 1.67
CA ASN A 194 5.47 -0.64 0.86
C ASN A 194 4.05 -0.87 1.38
N PHE A 195 3.44 0.15 1.98
CA PHE A 195 2.01 0.25 2.26
C PHE A 195 1.28 1.18 1.29
N ALA A 196 1.99 2.15 0.73
CA ALA A 196 1.45 3.26 -0.06
C ALA A 196 0.82 2.83 -1.39
N THR A 197 1.43 1.87 -2.09
CA THR A 197 0.95 1.38 -3.41
C THR A 197 0.82 -0.13 -3.47
N ASN A 198 0.81 -0.78 -2.30
CA ASN A 198 0.92 -2.22 -2.20
C ASN A 198 -0.16 -2.97 -2.98
N ARG A 199 -1.34 -2.37 -3.25
CA ARG A 199 -2.41 -3.00 -4.04
C ARG A 199 -1.95 -3.39 -5.45
N TYR A 200 -1.08 -2.57 -6.02
CA TYR A 200 -0.65 -2.63 -7.41
C TYR A 200 0.71 -3.32 -7.62
N THR A 201 1.36 -3.77 -6.56
CA THR A 201 2.49 -4.69 -6.67
C THR A 201 2.01 -6.13 -6.89
N ASP A 202 2.92 -7.02 -7.30
CA ASP A 202 2.64 -8.44 -7.44
C ASP A 202 1.99 -9.02 -6.16
N LYS A 203 1.11 -9.99 -6.35
CA LYS A 203 0.42 -10.72 -5.28
C LYS A 203 1.30 -11.86 -4.74
N TYR A 204 2.31 -12.28 -5.50
CA TYR A 204 3.39 -13.19 -5.14
C TYR A 204 4.67 -12.41 -4.83
N GLY A 205 5.53 -12.99 -3.98
CA GLY A 205 6.74 -12.30 -3.48
C GLY A 205 6.45 -11.51 -2.21
N ASP A 206 7.33 -10.55 -1.89
CA ASP A 206 7.35 -9.89 -0.59
C ASP A 206 6.08 -9.10 -0.30
N LYS A 207 5.62 -9.14 0.96
CA LYS A 207 4.34 -8.53 1.34
C LYS A 207 4.30 -8.13 2.80
N ASN A 208 3.65 -7.01 3.09
CA ASN A 208 3.25 -6.65 4.44
C ASN A 208 2.06 -7.51 4.93
N CYS A 209 1.66 -7.29 6.18
CA CYS A 209 0.59 -8.04 6.84
C CYS A 209 -0.77 -7.98 6.13
N SER A 210 -1.23 -6.78 5.74
CA SER A 210 -2.53 -6.60 5.08
C SER A 210 -2.52 -7.12 3.64
N LYS A 211 -1.43 -6.89 2.88
CA LYS A 211 -1.24 -7.41 1.52
C LYS A 211 -1.26 -8.93 1.50
N LEU A 212 -0.69 -9.62 2.50
CA LEU A 212 -0.79 -11.09 2.61
C LEU A 212 -2.26 -11.55 2.65
N VAL A 213 -3.06 -10.97 3.55
CA VAL A 213 -4.47 -11.36 3.73
C VAL A 213 -5.30 -10.98 2.51
N TRP A 214 -5.09 -9.79 1.97
CA TRP A 214 -5.77 -9.32 0.77
C TRP A 214 -5.46 -10.19 -0.45
N SER A 215 -4.17 -10.46 -0.73
CA SER A 215 -3.74 -11.30 -1.85
C SER A 215 -4.35 -12.70 -1.76
N ALA A 216 -4.40 -13.28 -0.55
CA ALA A 216 -5.01 -14.60 -0.34
C ALA A 216 -6.49 -14.61 -0.77
N TYR A 217 -7.27 -13.62 -0.35
CA TYR A 217 -8.70 -13.57 -0.63
C TYR A 217 -9.04 -13.11 -2.05
N ILE A 218 -8.31 -12.15 -2.61
CA ILE A 218 -8.58 -11.70 -3.97
C ILE A 218 -8.22 -12.78 -5.00
N LEU A 219 -7.14 -13.55 -4.78
CA LEU A 219 -6.74 -14.64 -5.68
C LEU A 219 -7.65 -15.87 -5.57
N GLU A 220 -7.94 -16.31 -4.36
CA GLU A 220 -8.58 -17.63 -4.14
C GLU A 220 -10.11 -17.56 -4.02
N ALA A 221 -10.65 -16.38 -3.71
CA ALA A 221 -12.07 -16.19 -3.47
C ALA A 221 -12.70 -15.08 -4.31
N ASN A 222 -11.90 -14.31 -5.06
CA ASN A 222 -12.34 -13.08 -5.73
C ASN A 222 -13.07 -12.12 -4.77
N VAL A 223 -12.58 -12.04 -3.52
CA VAL A 223 -13.11 -11.15 -2.49
C VAL A 223 -12.11 -10.03 -2.28
N ASP A 224 -12.51 -8.81 -2.64
CA ASP A 224 -11.73 -7.61 -2.38
C ASP A 224 -11.99 -7.12 -0.95
N LEU A 225 -11.06 -7.45 -0.04
CA LEU A 225 -11.15 -7.05 1.35
C LEU A 225 -10.74 -5.59 1.58
N ASP A 226 -10.21 -4.90 0.58
CA ASP A 226 -9.84 -3.51 0.70
C ASP A 226 -11.09 -2.62 0.65
N LYS A 227 -11.47 -2.08 1.82
CA LYS A 227 -12.64 -1.22 1.99
C LYS A 227 -12.61 0.03 1.10
N ASN A 228 -11.45 0.67 0.99
CA ASN A 228 -11.36 1.98 0.33
C ASN A 228 -10.93 1.85 -1.15
N GLN A 229 -10.40 0.68 -1.55
CA GLN A 229 -9.97 0.36 -2.92
C GLN A 229 -8.92 1.37 -3.45
N GLY A 230 -8.13 1.93 -2.54
CA GLY A 230 -7.09 2.92 -2.80
C GLY A 230 -5.82 2.29 -3.38
N PHE A 231 -4.71 3.02 -3.31
CA PHE A 231 -3.41 2.51 -3.72
C PHE A 231 -2.79 1.58 -2.68
N GLY A 232 -3.03 1.85 -1.41
CA GLY A 232 -2.59 1.00 -0.31
C GLY A 232 -3.72 0.17 0.26
N VAL A 233 -3.45 -1.11 0.52
CA VAL A 233 -4.31 -1.95 1.35
C VAL A 233 -3.81 -1.88 2.79
N TYR A 234 -4.57 -1.25 3.68
CA TYR A 234 -4.19 -1.08 5.08
C TYR A 234 -4.90 -2.08 6.01
N PRO A 235 -4.33 -2.41 7.17
CA PRO A 235 -4.96 -3.35 8.10
C PRO A 235 -6.36 -2.99 8.56
N ALA A 236 -6.64 -1.70 8.76
CA ALA A 236 -7.97 -1.19 9.07
C ALA A 236 -8.96 -1.39 7.91
N ASP A 237 -8.51 -1.33 6.64
CA ASP A 237 -9.39 -1.58 5.49
C ASP A 237 -9.88 -3.02 5.47
N ILE A 238 -8.98 -3.96 5.78
CA ILE A 238 -9.34 -5.38 5.92
C ILE A 238 -10.35 -5.56 7.06
N ARG A 239 -10.06 -4.98 8.23
CA ARG A 239 -10.91 -5.08 9.42
C ARG A 239 -12.32 -4.51 9.20
N ASP A 240 -12.39 -3.40 8.48
CA ASP A 240 -13.62 -2.63 8.29
C ASP A 240 -14.30 -2.95 6.95
N SER A 241 -13.82 -3.99 6.24
CA SER A 241 -14.39 -4.45 4.97
C SER A 241 -15.84 -4.88 5.14
N SER A 242 -16.68 -4.59 4.14
CA SER A 242 -18.07 -5.08 4.12
C SER A 242 -18.19 -6.59 4.08
N TYR A 243 -17.10 -7.30 3.74
CA TYR A 243 -17.04 -8.76 3.75
C TYR A 243 -16.60 -9.35 5.09
N THR A 244 -16.25 -8.55 6.09
CA THR A 244 -15.79 -9.07 7.38
C THR A 244 -16.86 -8.93 8.44
N VAL A 245 -16.97 -9.95 9.29
CA VAL A 245 -17.88 -9.93 10.43
C VAL A 245 -17.12 -10.32 11.69
N THR A 246 -17.03 -9.37 12.61
CA THR A 246 -16.45 -9.57 13.93
C THR A 246 -17.31 -10.50 14.76
N TYR A 247 -16.70 -11.56 15.26
CA TYR A 247 -17.36 -12.52 16.14
C TYR A 247 -16.71 -12.61 17.52
N ASN A 248 -15.53 -12.03 17.69
CA ASN A 248 -14.86 -11.92 18.98
C ASN A 248 -14.04 -10.63 19.05
N THR A 249 -13.92 -10.08 20.25
CA THR A 249 -13.06 -8.95 20.58
C THR A 249 -12.32 -9.26 21.86
N ILE A 250 -10.99 -9.28 21.78
CA ILE A 250 -10.09 -9.57 22.89
C ILE A 250 -10.04 -8.35 23.82
N GLN A 251 -10.23 -8.58 25.12
CA GLN A 251 -10.26 -7.56 26.18
C GLN A 251 -9.31 -7.90 27.32
#